data_AF-A0A2A4RPB5-F1
#
_entry.id   AF-A0A2A4RPB5-F1
#
_cell.length_a   1.000
_cell.length_b   1.000
_cell.length_c   1.000
_cell.angle_alpha   90.00
_cell.angle_beta   90.00
_cell.angle_gamma   90.00
#
_symmetry.space_group_name_H-M   'P 1'
#
loop_
_entity.id
_entity.type
_entity.pdbx_description
1 polymer ?
#
loop_
_entity_poly.entity_id
_entity_poly.type
_entity_poly.pdbx_seq_one_letter_code
_entity_poly.pdbx_strand_id
1 'polypeptide(L)'
;MPKSRKSQISLASTPYYHCVSRCVRRAFLCGKDAVTSRSFEHRRQWIEDRLHELAQIFAIDLCGYAIMSNHYHVILHIDQQVARDWTAHEVIEQWHQLFTGNLLSLRYVQGEKLGTAESAVLSDCVEEWRSRLMDISWFMRVLNEGIARQANAEDECTGRFWEGRFKSQALLDDAALIACMAYVDLNPIRAKMAKTPETSAHTSIKKRIQKAQTTHSANHSKQQVKTLLPFAGNPRNEISKGLPFKLTDYIALVDISGRIIRKDKRGAIDPQLSPILERLNIETKHWEYLINNFESEFKSFVGCAFKLKQVCQSLGYQRIPGIRGCETYLP
;
A
#
# COMPACT_ATOMS: atom_id res chain seq x y z
N MET A 1 7.39 -22.62 -11.92
CA MET A 1 8.32 -22.37 -10.79
C MET A 1 7.97 -21.04 -10.12
N PRO A 2 8.15 -20.90 -8.80
CA PRO A 2 8.04 -19.60 -8.15
C PRO A 2 9.12 -18.65 -8.69
N LYS A 3 8.70 -17.51 -9.23
CA LYS A 3 9.58 -16.45 -9.72
C LYS A 3 10.01 -15.53 -8.58
N SER A 4 11.18 -14.89 -8.69
CA SER A 4 11.63 -13.91 -7.68
C SER A 4 10.72 -12.69 -7.68
N ARG A 5 10.50 -12.02 -6.54
CA ARG A 5 9.57 -10.87 -6.49
C ARG A 5 10.00 -9.70 -7.37
N LYS A 6 11.31 -9.49 -7.58
CA LYS A 6 11.82 -8.53 -8.57
C LYS A 6 11.30 -8.83 -9.99
N SER A 7 11.04 -10.10 -10.30
CA SER A 7 10.39 -10.53 -11.56
C SER A 7 8.86 -10.61 -11.50
N GLN A 8 8.25 -10.28 -10.36
CA GLN A 8 6.79 -10.15 -10.18
C GLN A 8 6.35 -8.68 -10.09
N ILE A 9 7.26 -7.78 -9.71
CA ILE A 9 7.07 -6.33 -9.80
C ILE A 9 7.42 -5.91 -11.21
N SER A 10 6.42 -5.44 -11.95
CA SER A 10 6.55 -4.95 -13.31
C SER A 10 5.91 -3.59 -13.40
N LEU A 11 6.77 -2.56 -13.39
CA LEU A 11 6.35 -1.17 -13.53
C LEU A 11 5.68 -0.87 -14.88
N ALA A 12 6.00 -1.67 -15.91
CA ALA A 12 5.31 -1.61 -17.19
C ALA A 12 3.87 -2.13 -17.13
N SER A 13 3.55 -2.96 -16.12
CA SER A 13 2.25 -3.61 -15.98
C SER A 13 1.31 -2.86 -15.05
N THR A 14 1.82 -2.34 -13.93
CA THR A 14 1.09 -1.47 -13.02
C THR A 14 2.04 -0.78 -12.02
N PRO A 15 1.76 0.46 -11.60
CA PRO A 15 2.43 1.08 -10.47
C PRO A 15 1.83 0.70 -9.11
N TYR A 16 0.68 0.00 -9.06
CA TYR A 16 -0.06 -0.29 -7.82
C TYR A 16 0.17 -1.70 -7.29
N TYR A 17 0.47 -1.80 -6.00
CA TYR A 17 0.76 -3.08 -5.34
C TYR A 17 0.15 -3.16 -3.94
N HIS A 18 -0.55 -4.25 -3.66
CA HIS A 18 -0.95 -4.60 -2.31
C HIS A 18 0.13 -5.48 -1.66
N CYS A 19 0.62 -5.05 -0.50
CA CYS A 19 1.65 -5.74 0.27
C CYS A 19 1.16 -6.11 1.67
N VAL A 20 1.59 -7.27 2.15
CA VAL A 20 1.18 -7.81 3.45
C VAL A 20 2.36 -8.43 4.17
N SER A 21 2.59 -8.06 5.43
CA SER A 21 3.58 -8.68 6.30
C SER A 21 2.93 -9.18 7.58
N ARG A 22 3.30 -10.38 8.02
CA ARG A 22 2.74 -11.06 9.21
C ARG A 22 3.85 -11.46 10.18
N CYS A 23 3.67 -11.17 11.46
CA CYS A 23 4.63 -11.51 12.51
C CYS A 23 4.53 -13.00 12.88
N VAL A 24 5.64 -13.58 13.37
CA VAL A 24 5.65 -14.99 13.80
C VAL A 24 4.68 -15.22 14.94
N ARG A 25 4.22 -16.47 15.08
CA ARG A 25 3.34 -16.86 16.20
C ARG A 25 3.99 -16.48 17.54
N ARG A 26 3.23 -15.79 18.40
CA ARG A 26 3.66 -15.21 19.69
C ARG A 26 4.62 -14.01 19.63
N ALA A 27 5.11 -13.59 18.47
CA ALA A 27 5.56 -12.21 18.33
C ALA A 27 4.30 -11.34 18.25
N PHE A 28 4.03 -10.54 19.27
CA PHE A 28 2.89 -9.63 19.24
C PHE A 28 3.28 -8.43 18.38
N LEU A 29 2.77 -8.39 17.14
CA LEU A 29 2.88 -7.17 16.34
C LEU A 29 2.14 -6.05 17.07
N CYS A 30 0.91 -6.32 17.49
CA CYS A 30 0.10 -5.49 18.35
C CYS A 30 -0.81 -6.39 19.22
N GLY A 31 -1.53 -5.83 20.18
CA GLY A 31 -2.47 -6.58 21.02
C GLY A 31 -1.99 -6.80 22.44
N LYS A 32 -2.87 -7.39 23.25
CA LYS A 32 -2.58 -7.77 24.63
C LYS A 32 -2.22 -9.24 24.68
N ASP A 33 -1.11 -9.56 25.31
CA ASP A 33 -0.76 -10.94 25.64
C ASP A 33 -1.65 -11.43 26.78
N ALA A 34 -2.42 -12.47 26.53
CA ALA A 34 -3.31 -13.06 27.51
C ALA A 34 -2.55 -13.75 28.67
N VAL A 35 -1.30 -14.16 28.45
CA VAL A 35 -0.49 -14.86 29.46
C VAL A 35 0.20 -13.85 30.38
N THR A 36 0.93 -12.89 29.81
CA THR A 36 1.69 -11.91 30.60
C THR A 36 0.88 -10.65 30.95
N SER A 37 -0.31 -10.48 30.39
CA SER A 37 -1.10 -9.23 30.45
C SER A 37 -0.42 -7.98 29.87
N ARG A 38 0.76 -8.12 29.25
CA ARG A 38 1.49 -7.02 28.59
C ARG A 38 0.73 -6.57 27.34
N SER A 39 0.68 -5.25 27.12
CA SER A 39 0.02 -4.65 25.96
C SER A 39 1.03 -4.09 24.97
N PHE A 40 0.90 -4.52 23.72
CA PHE A 40 1.69 -4.08 22.57
C PHE A 40 0.86 -3.25 21.59
N GLU A 41 -0.34 -2.79 21.98
CA GLU A 41 -1.21 -1.96 21.12
C GLU A 41 -0.53 -0.66 20.66
N HIS A 42 0.38 -0.10 21.47
CA HIS A 42 1.16 1.09 21.13
C HIS A 42 2.00 0.91 19.85
N ARG A 43 2.41 -0.33 19.52
CA ARG A 43 3.16 -0.65 18.29
C ARG A 43 2.37 -0.35 17.01
N ARG A 44 1.03 -0.29 17.05
CA ARG A 44 0.22 0.12 15.89
C ARG A 44 0.60 1.52 15.43
N GLN A 45 0.76 2.45 16.38
CA GLN A 45 1.14 3.81 16.07
C GLN A 45 2.55 3.87 15.49
N TRP A 46 3.50 3.07 16.00
CA TRP A 46 4.85 2.97 15.44
C TRP A 46 4.84 2.57 13.96
N ILE A 47 4.05 1.55 13.61
CA ILE A 47 3.93 1.06 12.25
C ILE A 47 3.29 2.13 11.35
N GLU A 48 2.25 2.79 11.84
CA GLU A 48 1.56 3.86 11.12
C GLU A 48 2.49 5.04 10.85
N ASP A 49 3.17 5.54 11.87
CA ASP A 49 4.10 6.68 11.75
C ASP A 49 5.23 6.35 10.78
N ARG A 50 5.82 5.15 10.91
CA ARG A 50 6.88 4.70 10.01
C ARG A 50 6.40 4.56 8.57
N LEU A 51 5.17 4.14 8.34
CA LEU A 51 4.58 4.11 6.99
C LEU A 51 4.51 5.51 6.38
N HIS A 52 3.99 6.50 7.12
CA HIS A 52 3.87 7.88 6.63
C HIS A 52 5.23 8.55 6.44
N GLU A 53 6.19 8.29 7.33
CA GLU A 53 7.57 8.76 7.21
C GLU A 53 8.23 8.21 5.93
N LEU A 54 8.19 6.90 5.72
CA LEU A 54 8.81 6.29 4.54
C LEU A 54 8.16 6.75 3.23
N ALA A 55 6.86 7.04 3.23
CA ALA A 55 6.15 7.56 2.07
C ALA A 55 6.55 9.00 1.70
N GLN A 56 7.16 9.74 2.62
CA GLN A 56 7.74 11.07 2.34
C GLN A 56 9.16 10.97 1.77
N ILE A 57 9.87 9.88 2.08
CA ILE A 57 11.28 9.69 1.70
C ILE A 57 11.40 8.93 0.38
N PHE A 58 10.60 7.88 0.19
CA PHE A 58 10.58 7.10 -1.04
C PHE A 58 9.70 7.78 -2.10
N ALA A 59 9.99 7.51 -3.37
CA ALA A 59 9.11 7.83 -4.48
C ALA A 59 7.95 6.80 -4.58
N ILE A 60 7.31 6.55 -3.44
CA ILE A 60 6.24 5.56 -3.26
C ILE A 60 5.14 6.18 -2.40
N ASP A 61 3.96 6.35 -2.98
CA ASP A 61 2.80 6.90 -2.29
C ASP A 61 1.98 5.80 -1.59
N LEU A 62 1.32 6.18 -0.48
CA LEU A 62 0.36 5.31 0.23
C LEU A 62 -1.05 5.47 -0.34
N CYS A 63 -1.57 4.46 -1.02
CA CYS A 63 -2.98 4.45 -1.45
C CYS A 63 -3.92 4.14 -0.28
N GLY A 64 -3.54 3.17 0.57
CA GLY A 64 -4.31 2.77 1.74
C GLY A 64 -3.55 1.76 2.61
N TYR A 65 -3.99 1.57 3.84
CA TYR A 65 -3.44 0.59 4.77
C TYR A 65 -4.42 0.23 5.89
N ALA A 66 -4.20 -0.93 6.51
CA ALA A 66 -4.85 -1.34 7.75
C ALA A 66 -3.88 -2.14 8.61
N ILE A 67 -3.66 -1.70 9.84
CA ILE A 67 -2.74 -2.35 10.79
C ILE A 67 -3.57 -3.27 11.71
N MET A 68 -3.40 -4.58 11.51
CA MET A 68 -4.10 -5.64 12.26
C MET A 68 -3.27 -6.11 13.46
N SER A 69 -3.76 -7.04 14.28
CA SER A 69 -3.06 -7.44 15.51
C SER A 69 -1.78 -8.24 15.26
N ASN A 70 -1.71 -9.02 14.17
CA ASN A 70 -0.56 -9.87 13.85
C ASN A 70 -0.01 -9.66 12.42
N HIS A 71 -0.60 -8.75 11.66
CA HIS A 71 -0.15 -8.41 10.31
C HIS A 71 -0.59 -6.98 9.97
N TYR A 72 -0.10 -6.43 8.88
CA TYR A 72 -0.63 -5.21 8.30
C TYR A 72 -0.78 -5.37 6.79
N HIS A 73 -1.71 -4.63 6.23
CA HIS A 73 -1.90 -4.49 4.78
C HIS A 73 -1.52 -3.07 4.40
N VAL A 74 -0.83 -2.91 3.27
CA VAL A 74 -0.52 -1.61 2.69
C VAL A 74 -0.67 -1.69 1.17
N ILE A 75 -1.26 -0.66 0.57
CA ILE A 75 -1.38 -0.50 -0.87
C ILE A 75 -0.50 0.66 -1.27
N LEU A 76 0.48 0.37 -2.12
CA LEU A 76 1.54 1.26 -2.54
C LEU A 76 1.36 1.64 -4.01
N HIS A 77 1.72 2.88 -4.35
CA HIS A 77 1.85 3.38 -5.71
C HIS A 77 3.29 3.80 -5.96
N ILE A 78 3.94 3.24 -6.98
CA ILE A 78 5.31 3.63 -7.34
C ILE A 78 5.26 4.83 -8.28
N ASP A 79 5.77 5.98 -7.83
CA ASP A 79 5.85 7.18 -8.63
C ASP A 79 7.19 7.29 -9.35
N GLN A 80 7.24 6.69 -10.54
CA GLN A 80 8.42 6.73 -11.40
C GLN A 80 8.77 8.15 -11.86
N GLN A 81 7.78 9.04 -11.98
CA GLN A 81 8.00 10.37 -12.50
C GLN A 81 8.74 11.21 -11.46
N VAL A 82 8.27 11.19 -10.20
CA VAL A 82 8.96 11.85 -9.08
C VAL A 82 10.41 11.35 -8.94
N ALA A 83 10.63 10.03 -9.01
CA ALA A 83 11.98 9.49 -8.92
C ALA A 83 12.91 9.98 -10.04
N ARG A 84 12.39 10.12 -11.27
CA ARG A 84 13.14 10.61 -12.44
C ARG A 84 13.42 12.10 -12.38
N ASP A 85 12.48 12.86 -11.83
CA ASP A 85 12.57 14.31 -11.74
C ASP A 85 13.53 14.77 -10.65
N TRP A 86 13.83 13.92 -9.65
CA TRP A 86 14.82 14.24 -8.63
C TRP A 86 16.22 14.44 -9.22
N THR A 87 16.82 15.57 -8.85
CA THR A 87 18.23 15.85 -9.04
C THR A 87 19.11 14.88 -8.24
N ALA A 88 20.39 14.78 -8.60
CA ALA A 88 21.34 13.96 -7.84
C ALA A 88 21.42 14.38 -6.37
N HIS A 89 21.32 15.69 -6.09
CA HIS A 89 21.31 16.21 -4.74
C HIS A 89 20.09 15.73 -3.94
N GLU A 90 18.88 15.86 -4.50
CA GLU A 90 17.65 15.39 -3.84
C GLU A 90 17.69 13.88 -3.57
N VAL A 91 18.19 13.07 -4.50
CA VAL A 91 18.35 11.61 -4.27
C VAL A 91 19.28 11.34 -3.08
N ILE A 92 20.39 12.07 -2.97
CA ILE A 92 21.33 11.94 -1.85
C ILE A 92 20.65 12.36 -0.54
N GLU A 93 19.93 13.47 -0.52
CA GLU A 93 19.20 13.95 0.66
C GLU A 93 18.13 12.94 1.11
N GLN A 94 17.33 12.39 0.19
CA GLN A 94 16.35 11.34 0.52
C GLN A 94 17.03 10.08 1.05
N TRP A 95 18.14 9.66 0.44
CA TRP A 95 18.89 8.50 0.90
C TRP A 95 19.48 8.72 2.30
N HIS A 96 20.00 9.92 2.58
CA HIS A 96 20.63 10.30 3.84
C HIS A 96 19.65 10.37 5.02
N GLN A 97 18.35 10.56 4.77
CA GLN A 97 17.32 10.47 5.81
C GLN A 97 17.18 9.05 6.39
N LEU A 98 17.62 8.01 5.66
CA LEU A 98 17.49 6.61 6.08
C LEU A 98 18.82 5.93 6.37
N PHE A 99 19.88 6.36 5.68
CA PHE A 99 21.18 5.70 5.70
C PHE A 99 22.29 6.74 5.74
N THR A 100 23.41 6.45 6.39
CA THR A 100 24.55 7.38 6.52
C THR A 100 25.20 7.79 5.17
N GLY A 101 24.91 7.08 4.08
CA GLY A 101 25.52 7.31 2.77
C GLY A 101 26.97 6.80 2.66
N ASN A 102 27.73 7.36 1.72
CA ASN A 102 29.15 7.08 1.52
C ASN A 102 30.00 8.36 1.63
N LEU A 103 31.33 8.22 1.72
CA LEU A 103 32.26 9.35 1.88
C LEU A 103 32.08 10.42 0.78
N LEU A 104 31.89 10.00 -0.47
CA LEU A 104 31.72 10.93 -1.60
C LEU A 104 30.43 11.73 -1.48
N SER A 105 29.33 11.08 -1.09
CA SER A 105 28.05 11.76 -0.88
C SER A 105 28.09 12.73 0.29
N LEU A 106 28.83 12.43 1.37
CA LEU A 106 29.02 13.35 2.50
C LEU A 106 29.81 14.59 2.08
N ARG A 107 30.94 14.40 1.38
CA ARG A 107 31.75 15.49 0.83
C ARG A 107 30.94 16.34 -0.17
N TYR A 108 30.13 15.71 -1.01
CA TYR A 108 29.25 16.38 -1.96
C TYR A 108 28.21 17.27 -1.25
N VAL A 109 27.53 16.76 -0.23
CA VAL A 109 26.55 17.53 0.56
C VAL A 109 27.22 18.70 1.30
N GLN A 110 28.49 18.55 1.69
CA GLN A 110 29.30 19.63 2.29
C GLN A 110 29.79 20.67 1.27
N GLY A 111 29.48 20.52 -0.01
CA GLY A 111 29.87 21.46 -1.07
C GLY A 111 31.32 21.31 -1.53
N GLU A 112 31.99 20.22 -1.19
CA GLU A 112 33.35 19.96 -1.68
C GLU A 112 33.36 19.67 -3.19
N LYS A 113 34.40 20.16 -3.87
CA LYS A 113 34.63 19.84 -5.28
C LYS A 113 35.22 18.44 -5.40
N LEU A 114 34.42 17.52 -5.96
CA LEU A 114 34.88 16.18 -6.30
C LEU A 114 35.64 16.20 -7.63
N GLY A 115 36.69 15.38 -7.74
CA GLY A 115 37.37 15.15 -9.01
C GLY A 115 36.47 14.43 -10.02
N THR A 116 36.90 14.34 -11.29
CA THR A 116 36.11 13.71 -12.36
C THR A 116 35.78 12.24 -12.06
N ALA A 117 36.77 11.46 -11.62
CA ALA A 117 36.58 10.05 -11.27
C ALA A 117 35.67 9.86 -10.04
N GLU A 118 35.85 10.69 -9.02
CA GLU A 118 35.00 10.69 -7.81
C GLU A 118 33.54 11.04 -8.16
N SER A 119 33.35 12.03 -9.04
CA SER A 119 32.02 12.45 -9.49
C SER A 119 31.32 11.34 -10.28
N ALA A 120 32.04 10.61 -11.13
CA ALA A 120 31.49 9.47 -11.86
C ALA A 120 31.02 8.35 -10.90
N VAL A 121 31.85 7.99 -9.92
CA VAL A 121 31.48 6.98 -8.91
C VAL A 121 30.27 7.42 -8.07
N LEU A 122 30.21 8.71 -7.69
CA LEU A 122 29.05 9.23 -6.98
C LEU A 122 27.79 9.18 -7.86
N SER A 123 27.89 9.50 -9.15
CA SER A 123 26.77 9.41 -10.09
C SER A 123 26.21 7.99 -10.18
N ASP A 124 27.08 6.97 -10.26
CA ASP A 124 26.65 5.57 -10.27
C ASP A 124 25.92 5.19 -8.97
N CYS A 125 26.42 5.66 -7.82
CA CYS A 125 25.77 5.47 -6.52
C CYS A 125 24.39 6.14 -6.48
N VAL A 126 24.27 7.36 -7.03
CA VAL A 126 23.01 8.12 -7.09
C VAL A 126 21.98 7.39 -7.92
N GLU A 127 22.34 6.87 -9.10
CA GLU A 127 21.40 6.12 -9.93
C GLU A 127 20.95 4.82 -9.23
N GLU A 128 21.86 4.15 -8.51
CA GLU A 128 21.47 3.01 -7.68
C GLU A 128 20.49 3.43 -6.57
N TRP A 129 20.77 4.51 -5.83
CA TRP A 129 19.90 4.99 -4.75
C TRP A 129 18.54 5.43 -5.27
N ARG A 130 18.49 6.13 -6.41
CA ARG A 130 17.23 6.50 -7.08
C ARG A 130 16.41 5.24 -7.39
N SER A 131 17.03 4.21 -7.98
CA SER A 131 16.35 2.95 -8.25
C SER A 131 15.82 2.26 -6.98
N ARG A 132 16.57 2.32 -5.88
CA ARG A 132 16.15 1.75 -4.59
C ARG A 132 15.02 2.54 -3.93
N LEU A 133 15.02 3.87 -4.04
CA LEU A 133 13.98 4.76 -3.48
C LEU A 133 12.63 4.67 -4.20
N MET A 134 12.56 3.99 -5.34
CA MET A 134 11.30 3.63 -6.02
C MET A 134 10.99 2.12 -5.99
N ASP A 135 11.76 1.33 -5.23
CA ASP A 135 11.60 -0.12 -5.15
C ASP A 135 10.80 -0.54 -3.91
N ILE A 136 9.67 -1.23 -4.13
CA ILE A 136 8.80 -1.72 -3.05
C ILE A 136 9.52 -2.70 -2.12
N SER A 137 10.43 -3.52 -2.62
CA SER A 137 11.17 -4.45 -1.76
C SER A 137 12.11 -3.69 -0.82
N TRP A 138 12.70 -2.58 -1.26
CA TRP A 138 13.47 -1.68 -0.39
C TRP A 138 12.58 -0.96 0.61
N PHE A 139 11.43 -0.42 0.19
CA PHE A 139 10.45 0.19 1.10
C PHE A 139 10.03 -0.79 2.20
N MET A 140 9.60 -1.99 1.80
CA MET A 140 9.14 -3.04 2.71
C MET A 140 10.27 -3.58 3.58
N ARG A 141 11.53 -3.58 3.09
CA ARG A 141 12.70 -3.95 3.89
C ARG A 141 12.90 -2.94 5.01
N VAL A 142 12.97 -1.64 4.69
CA VAL A 142 13.22 -0.58 5.68
C VAL A 142 12.11 -0.54 6.73
N LEU A 143 10.85 -0.66 6.29
CA LEU A 143 9.69 -0.74 7.19
C LEU A 143 9.79 -1.93 8.15
N ASN A 144 9.93 -3.14 7.60
CA ASN A 144 9.90 -4.37 8.38
C ASN A 144 11.12 -4.53 9.28
N GLU A 145 12.31 -4.16 8.80
CA GLU A 145 13.54 -4.22 9.58
C GLU A 145 13.47 -3.27 10.79
N GLY A 146 13.01 -2.03 10.58
CA GLY A 146 12.83 -1.06 11.65
C GLY A 146 11.91 -1.57 12.75
N ILE A 147 10.72 -2.06 12.38
CA ILE A 147 9.75 -2.62 13.32
C ILE A 147 10.33 -3.84 14.06
N ALA A 148 10.98 -4.76 13.35
CA ALA A 148 11.56 -5.96 13.95
C ALA A 148 12.66 -5.63 14.97
N ARG A 149 13.54 -4.68 14.64
CA ARG A 149 14.62 -4.26 15.56
C ARG A 149 14.05 -3.60 16.81
N GLN A 150 13.08 -2.70 16.66
CA GLN A 150 12.46 -2.02 17.78
C GLN A 150 11.67 -2.99 18.67
N ALA A 151 10.88 -3.89 18.09
CA ALA A 151 10.13 -4.89 18.82
C ALA A 151 11.04 -5.88 19.56
N ASN A 152 12.07 -6.41 18.89
CA ASN A 152 13.03 -7.33 19.52
C ASN A 152 13.79 -6.66 20.68
N ALA A 153 14.15 -5.38 20.53
CA ALA A 153 14.76 -4.61 21.62
C ALA A 153 13.81 -4.40 22.80
N GLU A 154 12.55 -4.04 22.54
CA GLU A 154 11.50 -3.87 23.58
C GLU A 154 11.14 -5.20 24.27
N ASP A 155 11.28 -6.31 23.55
CA ASP A 155 11.04 -7.68 24.04
C ASP A 155 12.30 -8.31 24.64
N GLU A 156 13.42 -7.58 24.70
CA GLU A 156 14.73 -8.02 25.19
C GLU A 156 15.16 -9.38 24.60
N CYS A 157 14.87 -9.59 23.31
CA CYS A 157 15.10 -10.86 22.64
C CYS A 157 15.86 -10.70 21.31
N THR A 158 16.31 -11.82 20.77
CA THR A 158 16.92 -11.90 19.45
C THR A 158 16.20 -12.93 18.60
N GLY A 159 16.30 -12.78 17.27
CA GLY A 159 15.72 -13.73 16.33
C GLY A 159 14.66 -13.13 15.41
N ARG A 160 13.87 -14.02 14.81
CA ARG A 160 12.98 -13.70 13.70
C ARG A 160 11.65 -13.16 14.19
N PHE A 161 11.36 -11.90 13.84
CA PHE A 161 10.07 -11.26 14.15
C PHE A 161 8.98 -11.54 13.11
N TRP A 162 9.34 -11.57 11.82
CA TRP A 162 8.39 -11.77 10.71
C TRP A 162 8.32 -13.24 10.26
N GLU A 163 7.11 -13.76 9.99
CA GLU A 163 6.89 -15.14 9.48
C GLU A 163 7.68 -15.41 8.22
N GLY A 164 7.97 -14.40 7.43
CA GLY A 164 8.84 -14.47 6.27
C GLY A 164 8.82 -13.19 5.48
N ARG A 165 9.13 -13.33 4.20
CA ARG A 165 9.10 -12.21 3.26
C ARG A 165 7.64 -11.78 3.05
N PHE A 166 7.41 -10.47 2.92
CA PHE A 166 6.09 -9.90 2.64
C PHE A 166 5.42 -10.51 1.40
N LYS A 167 4.10 -10.63 1.38
CA LYS A 167 3.34 -10.97 0.17
C LYS A 167 3.12 -9.72 -0.66
N SER A 168 3.06 -9.86 -1.99
CA SER A 168 2.78 -8.74 -2.90
C SER A 168 1.86 -9.21 -4.02
N GLN A 169 0.85 -8.39 -4.32
CA GLN A 169 -0.12 -8.56 -5.39
C GLN A 169 -0.13 -7.31 -6.26
N ALA A 170 0.14 -7.44 -7.56
CA ALA A 170 0.05 -6.36 -8.52
C ALA A 170 -1.41 -6.10 -8.90
N LEU A 171 -1.86 -4.84 -8.79
CA LEU A 171 -3.23 -4.41 -9.08
C LEU A 171 -3.26 -3.79 -10.48
N LEU A 172 -3.75 -4.52 -11.48
CA LEU A 172 -3.55 -4.23 -12.90
C LEU A 172 -4.51 -3.17 -13.47
N ASP A 173 -5.58 -2.86 -12.76
CA ASP A 173 -6.59 -1.87 -13.16
C ASP A 173 -7.31 -1.25 -11.97
N ASP A 174 -8.13 -0.25 -12.29
CA ASP A 174 -8.91 0.53 -11.33
C ASP A 174 -9.90 -0.34 -10.54
N ALA A 175 -10.47 -1.37 -11.18
CA ALA A 175 -11.39 -2.31 -10.53
C ALA A 175 -10.68 -3.11 -9.44
N ALA A 176 -9.50 -3.68 -9.76
CA ALA A 176 -8.66 -4.37 -8.78
C ALA A 176 -8.17 -3.42 -7.69
N LEU A 177 -7.80 -2.18 -8.05
CA LEU A 177 -7.32 -1.18 -7.11
C LEU A 177 -8.40 -0.83 -6.07
N ILE A 178 -9.60 -0.43 -6.50
CA ILE A 178 -10.66 -0.04 -5.56
C ILE A 178 -11.16 -1.23 -4.74
N ALA A 179 -11.25 -2.43 -5.33
CA ALA A 179 -11.64 -3.64 -4.63
C ALA A 179 -10.63 -3.98 -3.53
N CYS A 180 -9.34 -3.88 -3.83
CA CYS A 180 -8.28 -4.09 -2.85
C CYS A 180 -8.32 -3.04 -1.73
N MET A 181 -8.50 -1.76 -2.09
CA MET A 181 -8.59 -0.67 -1.12
C MET A 181 -9.76 -0.86 -0.15
N ALA A 182 -10.96 -1.13 -0.67
CA ALA A 182 -12.14 -1.41 0.14
C ALA A 182 -11.95 -2.66 0.99
N TYR A 183 -11.37 -3.74 0.42
CA TYR A 183 -11.00 -4.93 1.18
C TYR A 183 -10.09 -4.55 2.36
N VAL A 184 -8.99 -3.83 2.12
CA VAL A 184 -8.02 -3.45 3.16
C VAL A 184 -8.67 -2.61 4.26
N ASP A 185 -9.40 -1.56 3.89
CA ASP A 185 -10.05 -0.65 4.85
C ASP A 185 -11.15 -1.35 5.67
N LEU A 186 -11.75 -2.42 5.15
CA LEU A 186 -12.78 -3.20 5.84
C LEU A 186 -12.22 -4.38 6.67
N ASN A 187 -10.92 -4.66 6.64
CA ASN A 187 -10.31 -5.74 7.43
C ASN A 187 -10.61 -5.63 8.94
N PRO A 188 -10.47 -4.45 9.59
CA PRO A 188 -10.78 -4.33 11.01
C PRO A 188 -12.24 -4.61 11.36
N ILE A 189 -13.17 -4.34 10.44
CA ILE A 189 -14.60 -4.62 10.62
C ILE A 189 -14.83 -6.14 10.53
N ARG A 190 -14.25 -6.80 9.52
CA ARG A 190 -14.32 -8.28 9.37
C ARG A 190 -13.73 -9.01 10.57
N ALA A 191 -12.60 -8.52 11.08
CA ALA A 191 -11.93 -9.06 12.25
C ALA A 191 -12.61 -8.68 13.59
N LYS A 192 -13.70 -7.91 13.55
CA LYS A 192 -14.42 -7.38 14.73
C LYS A 192 -13.56 -6.53 15.66
N MET A 193 -12.50 -5.92 15.13
CA MET A 193 -11.68 -4.93 15.83
C MET A 193 -12.35 -3.56 15.87
N ALA A 194 -13.23 -3.28 14.90
CA ALA A 194 -14.01 -2.05 14.82
C ALA A 194 -15.46 -2.33 14.38
N LYS A 195 -16.39 -1.44 14.73
CA LYS A 195 -17.81 -1.57 14.36
C LYS A 195 -18.13 -0.85 13.04
N THR A 196 -17.38 0.18 12.70
CA THR A 196 -17.57 1.02 11.51
C THR A 196 -16.23 1.52 10.96
N PRO A 197 -16.16 1.96 9.70
CA PRO A 197 -14.93 2.56 9.15
C PRO A 197 -14.40 3.75 9.96
N GLU A 198 -15.26 4.62 10.49
CA GLU A 198 -14.88 5.79 11.30
C GLU A 198 -14.23 5.41 12.63
N THR A 199 -14.63 4.26 13.18
CA THR A 199 -14.10 3.73 14.44
C THR A 199 -12.91 2.79 14.25
N SER A 200 -12.53 2.50 13.00
CA SER A 200 -11.38 1.64 12.68
C SER A 200 -10.05 2.37 12.89
N ALA A 201 -9.48 2.29 14.09
CA ALA A 201 -8.19 2.90 14.38
C ALA A 201 -7.07 2.33 13.48
N HIS A 202 -6.07 3.16 13.18
CA HIS A 202 -4.89 2.78 12.39
C HIS A 202 -5.21 2.25 10.97
N THR A 203 -6.17 2.91 10.30
CA THR A 203 -6.54 2.67 8.90
C THR A 203 -6.50 3.94 8.07
N SER A 204 -6.32 3.78 6.76
CA SER A 204 -6.44 4.88 5.81
C SER A 204 -7.86 5.46 5.76
N ILE A 205 -8.91 4.62 5.77
CA ILE A 205 -10.30 5.11 5.70
C ILE A 205 -10.65 6.03 6.87
N LYS A 206 -10.25 5.70 8.10
CA LYS A 206 -10.52 6.55 9.26
C LYS A 206 -9.87 7.92 9.08
N LYS A 207 -8.59 7.98 8.70
CA LYS A 207 -7.91 9.25 8.43
C LYS A 207 -8.60 10.06 7.34
N ARG A 208 -9.00 9.39 6.24
CA ARG A 208 -9.70 10.02 5.12
C ARG A 208 -11.05 10.60 5.57
N ILE A 209 -11.85 9.87 6.34
CA ILE A 209 -13.14 10.35 6.87
C ILE A 209 -12.94 11.52 7.84
N GLN A 210 -12.02 11.39 8.81
CA GLN A 210 -11.73 12.46 9.77
C GLN A 210 -11.31 13.74 9.07
N LYS A 211 -10.41 13.63 8.08
CA LYS A 211 -10.00 14.80 7.30
C LYS A 211 -11.14 15.35 6.45
N ALA A 212 -11.98 14.47 5.91
CA ALA A 212 -13.10 14.87 5.08
C ALA A 212 -14.16 15.70 5.82
N GLN A 213 -14.34 15.44 7.11
CA GLN A 213 -15.25 16.19 7.98
C GLN A 213 -14.78 17.62 8.28
N THR A 214 -13.50 17.95 8.05
CA THR A 214 -12.93 19.27 8.35
C THR A 214 -13.19 20.34 7.28
N THR A 215 -13.87 20.00 6.18
CA THR A 215 -14.05 20.91 5.04
C THR A 215 -15.42 20.71 4.40
N HIS A 216 -16.12 21.80 4.08
CA HIS A 216 -17.46 21.75 3.47
C HIS A 216 -17.46 21.52 1.95
N SER A 217 -16.33 21.77 1.28
CA SER A 217 -16.18 21.57 -0.17
C SER A 217 -15.87 20.11 -0.50
N ALA A 218 -16.86 19.39 -1.02
CA ALA A 218 -16.73 18.00 -1.43
C ALA A 218 -15.64 17.79 -2.51
N ASN A 219 -14.83 16.75 -2.33
CA ASN A 219 -13.73 16.34 -3.20
C ASN A 219 -12.62 17.40 -3.41
N HIS A 220 -12.58 18.47 -2.60
CA HIS A 220 -11.54 19.48 -2.67
C HIS A 220 -10.21 18.96 -2.12
N SER A 221 -9.06 19.42 -2.63
CA SER A 221 -7.72 18.98 -2.18
C SER A 221 -7.50 19.13 -0.66
N LYS A 222 -7.99 20.24 -0.09
CA LYS A 222 -7.97 20.51 1.38
C LYS A 222 -8.76 19.48 2.21
N GLN A 223 -9.69 18.75 1.61
CA GLN A 223 -10.48 17.69 2.25
C GLN A 223 -9.69 16.37 2.36
N GLN A 224 -8.51 16.29 1.74
CA GLN A 224 -7.74 15.06 1.63
C GLN A 224 -6.51 15.05 2.56
N VAL A 225 -6.08 13.85 2.94
CA VAL A 225 -4.91 13.62 3.79
C VAL A 225 -3.66 13.77 2.95
N LYS A 226 -2.76 14.70 3.32
CA LYS A 226 -1.55 15.01 2.53
C LYS A 226 -0.56 13.84 2.41
N THR A 227 -0.52 12.97 3.42
CA THR A 227 0.41 11.83 3.48
C THR A 227 -0.14 10.56 2.80
N LEU A 228 -1.35 10.63 2.24
CA LEU A 228 -1.94 9.57 1.43
C LEU A 228 -2.06 10.06 -0.01
N LEU A 229 -1.99 9.14 -0.97
CA LEU A 229 -2.25 9.46 -2.36
C LEU A 229 -3.68 10.04 -2.47
N PRO A 230 -3.82 11.27 -3.02
CA PRO A 230 -5.11 11.94 -3.10
C PRO A 230 -5.98 11.28 -4.17
N PHE A 231 -7.29 11.40 -4.01
CA PHE A 231 -8.29 11.10 -5.03
C PHE A 231 -8.35 12.23 -6.05
N ALA A 232 -7.99 11.94 -7.28
CA ALA A 232 -8.03 12.87 -8.41
C ALA A 232 -9.43 12.98 -9.04
N GLY A 233 -10.33 12.04 -8.75
CA GLY A 233 -11.64 11.97 -9.39
C GLY A 233 -11.59 11.32 -10.78
N ASN A 234 -12.51 11.71 -11.65
CA ASN A 234 -12.51 11.25 -13.05
C ASN A 234 -11.51 12.11 -13.85
N PRO A 235 -10.47 11.53 -14.44
CA PRO A 235 -9.56 12.26 -15.33
C PRO A 235 -10.29 12.54 -16.65
N ARG A 236 -11.09 13.61 -16.71
CA ARG A 236 -11.62 14.16 -17.96
C ARG A 236 -10.79 15.34 -18.47
N ASN A 237 -10.05 16.03 -17.60
CA ASN A 237 -9.16 17.14 -17.95
C ASN A 237 -7.94 17.11 -17.02
N GLU A 238 -6.74 17.12 -17.62
CA GLU A 238 -5.41 17.13 -17.01
C GLU A 238 -5.05 15.97 -16.06
N ILE A 239 -3.88 15.38 -16.30
CA ILE A 239 -3.30 14.25 -15.57
C ILE A 239 -2.90 14.74 -14.17
N SER A 240 -3.87 14.87 -13.27
CA SER A 240 -3.57 15.12 -11.87
C SER A 240 -3.14 13.81 -11.21
N LYS A 241 -1.93 13.78 -10.64
CA LYS A 241 -1.42 12.66 -9.83
C LYS A 241 -2.45 12.31 -8.75
N GLY A 242 -3.00 11.09 -8.78
CA GLY A 242 -3.94 10.63 -7.77
C GLY A 242 -4.71 9.36 -8.14
N LEU A 243 -5.54 8.90 -7.20
CA LEU A 243 -6.45 7.77 -7.38
C LEU A 243 -7.61 8.16 -8.32
N PRO A 244 -8.00 7.30 -9.29
CA PRO A 244 -8.98 7.61 -10.35
C PRO A 244 -10.44 7.52 -9.91
N PHE A 245 -10.71 7.90 -8.65
CA PHE A 245 -12.02 7.88 -8.02
C PHE A 245 -12.26 9.20 -7.30
N LYS A 246 -13.52 9.56 -7.07
CA LYS A 246 -13.84 10.67 -6.16
C LYS A 246 -13.75 10.13 -4.73
N LEU A 247 -13.26 10.96 -3.80
CA LEU A 247 -13.19 10.60 -2.38
C LEU A 247 -14.58 10.29 -1.80
N THR A 248 -15.58 11.09 -2.17
CA THR A 248 -16.98 10.91 -1.75
C THR A 248 -17.55 9.56 -2.18
N ASP A 249 -17.38 9.20 -3.47
CA ASP A 249 -17.82 7.89 -3.99
C ASP A 249 -17.11 6.74 -3.26
N TYR A 250 -15.81 6.86 -2.99
CA TYR A 250 -15.04 5.85 -2.28
C TYR A 250 -15.51 5.67 -0.81
N ILE A 251 -15.72 6.76 -0.07
CA ILE A 251 -16.21 6.68 1.32
C ILE A 251 -17.60 6.03 1.36
N ALA A 252 -18.50 6.42 0.46
CA ALA A 252 -19.84 5.81 0.36
C ALA A 252 -19.76 4.31 0.06
N LEU A 253 -18.88 3.92 -0.88
CA LEU A 253 -18.63 2.53 -1.22
C LEU A 253 -18.16 1.71 -0.01
N VAL A 254 -17.23 2.23 0.77
CA VAL A 254 -16.70 1.55 1.95
C VAL A 254 -17.74 1.48 3.08
N ASP A 255 -18.50 2.55 3.35
CA ASP A 255 -19.54 2.53 4.41
C ASP A 255 -20.62 1.48 4.11
N ILE A 256 -21.18 1.50 2.90
CA ILE A 256 -22.24 0.55 2.52
C ILE A 256 -21.69 -0.88 2.52
N SER A 257 -20.50 -1.11 1.96
CA SER A 257 -19.84 -2.43 2.00
C SER A 257 -19.59 -2.91 3.44
N GLY A 258 -19.18 -2.02 4.34
CA GLY A 258 -18.99 -2.34 5.75
C GLY A 258 -20.29 -2.68 6.48
N ARG A 259 -21.42 -2.08 6.09
CA ARG A 259 -22.75 -2.40 6.63
C ARG A 259 -23.19 -3.81 6.23
N ILE A 260 -22.87 -4.26 5.01
CA ILE A 260 -23.21 -5.61 4.54
C ILE A 260 -22.49 -6.70 5.33
N ILE A 261 -21.22 -6.47 5.68
CA ILE A 261 -20.38 -7.41 6.44
C ILE A 261 -20.89 -7.63 7.88
N ARG A 262 -21.62 -6.65 8.43
CA ARG A 262 -22.07 -6.67 9.83
C ARG A 262 -23.21 -7.66 10.05
N LYS A 263 -23.05 -8.54 11.04
CA LYS A 263 -24.08 -9.54 11.40
C LYS A 263 -25.40 -8.92 11.87
N ASP A 264 -25.36 -7.72 12.44
CA ASP A 264 -26.53 -6.97 12.93
C ASP A 264 -27.25 -6.17 11.83
N LYS A 265 -26.66 -6.08 10.62
CA LYS A 265 -27.25 -5.40 9.46
C LYS A 265 -27.04 -6.27 8.23
N ARG A 266 -28.03 -7.10 7.87
CA ARG A 266 -28.05 -7.74 6.54
C ARG A 266 -28.49 -6.68 5.54
N GLY A 267 -27.53 -6.09 4.82
CA GLY A 267 -27.82 -5.14 3.75
C GLY A 267 -27.75 -5.82 2.39
N ALA A 268 -28.67 -5.48 1.49
CA ALA A 268 -28.42 -5.56 0.06
C ALA A 268 -27.52 -4.38 -0.34
N ILE A 269 -26.76 -4.51 -1.43
CA ILE A 269 -26.03 -3.37 -2.00
C ILE A 269 -27.05 -2.30 -2.42
N ASP A 270 -26.90 -1.09 -1.87
CA ASP A 270 -27.77 0.04 -2.16
C ASP A 270 -27.72 0.38 -3.65
N PRO A 271 -28.86 0.60 -4.32
CA PRO A 271 -28.89 1.10 -5.71
C PRO A 271 -28.00 2.33 -5.96
N GLN A 272 -27.71 3.14 -4.93
CA GLN A 272 -26.81 4.31 -5.04
C GLN A 272 -25.34 3.95 -5.28
N LEU A 273 -24.89 2.70 -5.03
CA LEU A 273 -23.53 2.25 -5.34
C LEU A 273 -23.32 1.89 -6.81
N SER A 274 -24.40 1.68 -7.55
CA SER A 274 -24.37 1.22 -8.94
C SER A 274 -23.48 2.08 -9.84
N PRO A 275 -23.45 3.43 -9.75
CA PRO A 275 -22.67 4.24 -10.69
C PRO A 275 -21.15 3.99 -10.67
N ILE A 276 -20.54 3.73 -9.51
CA ILE A 276 -19.09 3.46 -9.45
C ILE A 276 -18.79 2.00 -9.85
N LEU A 277 -19.65 1.05 -9.48
CA LEU A 277 -19.47 -0.36 -9.81
C LEU A 277 -19.72 -0.63 -11.30
N GLU A 278 -20.76 -0.03 -11.88
CA GLU A 278 -21.06 -0.08 -13.32
C GLU A 278 -19.92 0.51 -14.14
N ARG A 279 -19.38 1.67 -13.75
CA ARG A 279 -18.23 2.30 -14.43
C ARG A 279 -17.01 1.39 -14.46
N LEU A 280 -16.82 0.57 -13.42
CA LEU A 280 -15.70 -0.35 -13.28
C LEU A 280 -16.01 -1.76 -13.78
N ASN A 281 -17.19 -1.97 -14.37
CA ASN A 281 -17.66 -3.28 -14.85
C ASN A 281 -17.64 -4.38 -13.77
N ILE A 282 -17.96 -4.02 -12.51
CA ILE A 282 -18.02 -4.98 -11.40
C ILE A 282 -19.49 -5.25 -11.06
N GLU A 283 -19.91 -6.51 -11.23
CA GLU A 283 -21.23 -6.93 -10.77
C GLU A 283 -21.31 -6.88 -9.24
N THR A 284 -22.45 -6.42 -8.72
CA THR A 284 -22.82 -6.37 -7.30
C THR A 284 -22.49 -7.65 -6.54
N LYS A 285 -22.82 -8.82 -7.10
CA LYS A 285 -22.56 -10.13 -6.48
C LYS A 285 -21.06 -10.45 -6.38
N HIS A 286 -20.28 -10.03 -7.38
CA HIS A 286 -18.82 -10.21 -7.40
C HIS A 286 -18.16 -9.25 -6.42
N TRP A 287 -18.66 -8.02 -6.30
CA TRP A 287 -18.18 -7.04 -5.32
C TRP A 287 -18.28 -7.57 -3.89
N GLU A 288 -19.44 -8.13 -3.50
CA GLU A 288 -19.62 -8.71 -2.16
C GLU A 288 -18.62 -9.84 -1.86
N TYR A 289 -18.31 -10.66 -2.88
CA TYR A 289 -17.29 -11.69 -2.74
C TYR A 289 -15.89 -11.11 -2.59
N LEU A 290 -15.52 -10.12 -3.43
CA LEU A 290 -14.21 -9.48 -3.43
C LEU A 290 -13.87 -8.83 -2.08
N ILE A 291 -14.81 -8.09 -1.49
CA ILE A 291 -14.60 -7.41 -0.20
C ILE A 291 -14.40 -8.38 0.98
N ASN A 292 -14.74 -9.66 0.81
CA ASN A 292 -14.57 -10.69 1.84
C ASN A 292 -13.38 -11.62 1.57
N ASN A 293 -13.07 -11.91 0.30
CA ASN A 293 -12.22 -13.04 -0.07
C ASN A 293 -10.98 -12.67 -0.91
N PHE A 294 -10.65 -11.38 -1.04
CA PHE A 294 -9.60 -10.87 -1.93
C PHE A 294 -8.27 -11.66 -1.90
N GLU A 295 -7.66 -11.86 -0.73
CA GLU A 295 -6.37 -12.57 -0.63
C GLU A 295 -6.43 -14.08 -0.83
N SER A 296 -7.60 -14.66 -0.56
CA SER A 296 -7.80 -16.10 -0.74
C SER A 296 -7.84 -16.44 -2.23
N GLU A 297 -8.50 -15.58 -3.01
CA GLU A 297 -8.71 -15.75 -4.45
C GLU A 297 -7.47 -15.38 -5.26
N PHE A 298 -6.86 -14.21 -4.96
CA PHE A 298 -5.75 -13.70 -5.76
C PHE A 298 -4.40 -13.92 -5.08
N LYS A 299 -3.36 -14.25 -5.86
CA LYS A 299 -2.01 -14.53 -5.32
C LYS A 299 -0.95 -13.54 -5.75
N SER A 300 -0.84 -13.22 -7.04
CA SER A 300 0.26 -12.40 -7.58
C SER A 300 -0.21 -11.24 -8.43
N PHE A 301 -1.26 -11.42 -9.22
CA PHE A 301 -1.82 -10.41 -10.10
C PHE A 301 -3.33 -10.37 -9.90
N VAL A 302 -3.90 -9.17 -9.92
CA VAL A 302 -5.34 -8.93 -9.77
C VAL A 302 -5.78 -7.89 -10.80
N GLY A 303 -6.84 -8.17 -11.53
CA GLY A 303 -7.36 -7.29 -12.58
C GLY A 303 -8.11 -8.10 -13.64
N CYS A 304 -8.54 -7.42 -14.69
CA CYS A 304 -9.32 -8.03 -15.74
C CYS A 304 -8.55 -9.13 -16.45
N ALA A 305 -9.27 -10.17 -16.88
CA ALA A 305 -8.67 -11.34 -17.50
C ALA A 305 -7.81 -10.99 -18.72
N PHE A 306 -8.23 -9.98 -19.49
CA PHE A 306 -7.49 -9.47 -20.64
C PHE A 306 -6.11 -8.89 -20.25
N LYS A 307 -6.06 -7.95 -19.30
CA LYS A 307 -4.80 -7.38 -18.83
C LYS A 307 -3.91 -8.42 -18.18
N LEU A 308 -4.48 -9.34 -17.41
CA LEU A 308 -3.73 -10.42 -16.79
C LEU A 308 -3.03 -11.30 -17.84
N LYS A 309 -3.74 -11.67 -18.91
CA LYS A 309 -3.18 -12.43 -20.05
C LYS A 309 -1.99 -11.69 -20.67
N GLN A 310 -2.14 -10.39 -20.95
CA GLN A 310 -1.07 -9.57 -21.52
C GLN A 310 0.16 -9.47 -20.62
N VAL A 311 -0.03 -9.21 -19.32
CA VAL A 311 1.06 -9.09 -18.35
C VAL A 311 1.79 -10.41 -18.15
N CYS A 312 1.05 -11.53 -18.09
CA CYS A 312 1.67 -12.84 -17.98
C CYS A 312 2.51 -13.18 -19.22
N GLN A 313 2.04 -12.80 -20.41
CA GLN A 313 2.78 -12.97 -21.65
C GLN A 313 4.07 -12.13 -21.66
N SER A 314 3.99 -10.84 -21.31
CA SER A 314 5.16 -9.95 -21.30
C SER A 314 6.21 -10.36 -20.27
N LEU A 315 5.77 -10.91 -19.13
CA LEU A 315 6.65 -11.45 -18.10
C LEU A 315 7.13 -12.88 -18.37
N GLY A 316 6.77 -13.49 -19.51
CA GLY A 316 7.20 -14.83 -19.90
C GLY A 316 6.66 -15.92 -18.95
N TYR A 317 5.40 -15.85 -18.57
CA TYR A 317 4.71 -16.91 -17.84
C TYR A 317 4.10 -17.92 -18.83
N GLN A 318 4.40 -19.21 -18.63
CA GLN A 318 3.79 -20.30 -19.41
C GLN A 318 2.36 -20.63 -18.97
N ARG A 319 2.05 -20.37 -17.68
CA ARG A 319 0.71 -20.52 -17.11
C ARG A 319 0.32 -19.22 -16.44
N ILE A 320 -0.94 -18.82 -16.58
CA ILE A 320 -1.47 -17.58 -16.05
C ILE A 320 -1.97 -17.83 -14.61
N PRO A 321 -1.22 -17.40 -13.58
CA PRO A 321 -1.61 -17.64 -12.19
C PRO A 321 -2.86 -16.82 -11.85
N GLY A 322 -3.84 -17.44 -11.17
CA GLY A 322 -5.03 -16.74 -10.68
C GLY A 322 -6.07 -16.37 -11.74
N ILE A 323 -5.93 -16.83 -12.99
CA ILE A 323 -6.82 -16.44 -14.10
C ILE A 323 -8.30 -16.76 -13.83
N ARG A 324 -8.61 -17.88 -13.16
CA ARG A 324 -10.00 -18.26 -12.86
C ARG A 324 -10.71 -17.24 -11.98
N GLY A 325 -10.03 -16.75 -10.93
CA GLY A 325 -10.57 -15.73 -10.05
C GLY A 325 -10.78 -14.40 -10.78
N CYS A 326 -9.83 -14.03 -11.65
CA CYS A 326 -9.96 -12.85 -12.49
C CYS A 326 -11.14 -12.96 -13.46
N GLU A 327 -11.26 -14.05 -14.22
CA GLU A 327 -12.38 -14.27 -15.17
C GLU A 327 -13.74 -14.32 -14.48
N THR A 328 -13.79 -14.74 -13.21
CA THR A 328 -15.04 -14.84 -12.45
C THR A 328 -15.46 -13.50 -11.85
N TYR A 329 -14.53 -12.81 -11.17
CA TYR A 329 -14.88 -11.66 -10.32
C TYR A 329 -14.49 -10.30 -10.91
N LEU A 330 -13.63 -10.30 -11.93
CA LEU A 330 -13.15 -9.13 -12.66
C LEU A 330 -13.12 -9.45 -14.17
N PRO A 331 -14.28 -9.75 -14.80
CA PRO A 331 -14.34 -10.19 -16.19
C PRO A 331 -13.76 -9.16 -17.19
#